data_AF-A0A6V8PZ13-F1
#
_entry.id   AF-A0A6V8PZ13-F1
#
_cell.length_a   1.000
_cell.length_b   1.000
_cell.length_c   1.000
_cell.angle_alpha   90.00
_cell.angle_beta   90.00
_cell.angle_gamma   90.00
#
_symmetry.space_group_name_H-M   'P 1'
#
loop_
_entity.id
_entity.type
_entity.pdbx_description
1 polymer ?
#
loop_
_entity_poly.entity_id
_entity_poly.type
_entity_poly.pdbx_seq_one_letter_code
_entity_poly.pdbx_strand_id
1 'polypeptide(L)'
;LPPFLKNLKNGQAKHLYTSKQRADRRDTPLPLWELVDLKKYASMNIQYSRGCPFDCEFCNITVLYGRIPRTKEKEQVVAEMESLYLRGWRGGLFFVDDNFIGNKIKLKKEVLPAIIEWMEKRKRPFTRSTEVSINRSDDEELMQMMVKAGFDKVFIGIETPNEESLAE
;
A
#
# COMPACT_ATOMS: atom_id res chain seq x y z
N LEU A 1 -7.10 2.81 19.65
CA LEU A 1 -8.42 3.48 19.56
C LEU A 1 -9.44 3.02 20.61
N PRO A 2 -9.65 1.71 20.87
CA PRO A 2 -10.72 1.27 21.77
C PRO A 2 -10.67 1.83 23.20
N PRO A 3 -9.48 1.95 23.85
CA PRO A 3 -9.39 2.57 25.17
C PRO A 3 -9.76 4.06 25.16
N PHE A 4 -9.41 4.78 24.10
CA PHE A 4 -9.76 6.19 23.94
C PHE A 4 -11.27 6.36 23.78
N LEU A 5 -11.90 5.62 22.87
CA LEU A 5 -13.35 5.71 22.63
C LEU A 5 -14.17 5.34 23.89
N LYS A 6 -13.74 4.31 24.62
CA LYS A 6 -14.36 3.92 25.90
C LYS A 6 -14.28 5.05 26.93
N ASN A 7 -13.09 5.60 27.13
CA ASN A 7 -12.86 6.68 28.09
C ASN A 7 -13.60 7.96 27.69
N LEU A 8 -13.63 8.30 26.40
CA LEU A 8 -14.36 9.45 25.89
C LEU A 8 -15.86 9.33 26.17
N LYS A 9 -16.46 8.17 25.88
CA LYS A 9 -17.88 7.91 26.16
C LYS A 9 -18.23 8.07 27.64
N ASN A 10 -17.29 7.75 28.54
CA ASN A 10 -17.47 7.81 29.98
C ASN A 10 -17.04 9.14 30.62
N GLY A 11 -16.64 10.16 29.82
CA GLY A 11 -16.13 11.43 30.36
C GLY A 11 -14.76 11.31 31.05
N GLN A 12 -14.01 10.23 30.81
CA GLN A 12 -12.73 9.89 31.44
C GLN A 12 -11.55 9.96 30.45
N ALA A 13 -11.68 10.76 29.39
CA ALA A 13 -10.64 10.89 28.38
C ALA A 13 -9.33 11.40 29.01
N LYS A 14 -8.25 10.63 28.87
CA LYS A 14 -6.91 11.04 29.28
C LYS A 14 -6.34 12.08 28.30
N HIS A 15 -5.40 12.88 28.79
CA HIS A 15 -4.66 13.84 27.96
C HIS A 15 -3.80 13.16 26.88
N LEU A 16 -3.22 11.99 27.17
CA LEU A 16 -2.33 11.26 26.26
C LEU A 16 -2.64 9.76 26.21
N TYR A 17 -2.69 9.21 25.00
CA TYR A 17 -2.78 7.79 24.72
C TYR A 17 -1.60 7.38 23.84
N THR A 18 -0.78 6.44 24.32
CA THR A 18 0.37 5.91 23.59
C THR A 18 0.24 4.40 23.41
N SER A 19 0.94 3.85 22.42
CA SER A 19 1.03 2.42 22.16
C SER A 19 2.42 2.08 21.63
N LYS A 20 3.00 0.98 22.11
CA LYS A 20 4.20 0.38 21.51
C LYS A 20 3.87 -0.56 20.34
N GLN A 21 2.59 -0.93 20.21
CA GLN A 21 2.11 -1.82 19.15
C GLN A 21 1.73 -1.00 17.92
N ARG A 22 2.03 -1.56 16.74
CA ARG A 22 1.62 -1.00 15.46
C ARG A 22 0.38 -1.74 14.95
N ALA A 23 -0.55 -1.03 14.32
CA ALA A 23 -1.84 -1.59 13.87
C ALA A 23 -1.66 -2.70 12.82
N ASP A 24 -2.22 -3.88 13.07
CA ASP A 24 -2.21 -4.98 12.11
C ASP A 24 -2.94 -4.58 10.81
N ARG A 25 -2.40 -4.97 9.66
CA ARG A 25 -3.03 -4.69 8.37
C ARG A 25 -4.27 -5.55 8.14
N ARG A 26 -4.34 -6.73 8.76
CA ARG A 26 -5.46 -7.67 8.65
C ARG A 26 -6.75 -7.12 9.26
N ASP A 27 -6.62 -6.22 10.24
CA ASP A 27 -7.75 -5.56 10.89
C ASP A 27 -8.26 -4.32 10.14
N THR A 28 -7.73 -4.04 8.95
CA THR A 28 -8.12 -2.85 8.17
C THR A 28 -9.43 -3.13 7.42
N PRO A 29 -10.50 -2.38 7.70
CA PRO A 29 -11.76 -2.54 6.99
C PRO A 29 -11.66 -1.95 5.58
N LEU A 30 -12.63 -2.31 4.73
CA LEU A 30 -12.82 -1.65 3.44
C LEU A 30 -13.04 -0.14 3.65
N PRO A 31 -12.43 0.72 2.83
CA PRO A 31 -12.73 2.14 2.86
C PRO A 31 -14.20 2.40 2.50
N LEU A 32 -14.81 3.39 3.15
CA LEU A 32 -16.18 3.81 2.93
C LEU A 32 -16.29 4.66 1.66
N TRP A 33 -16.13 4.03 0.49
CA TRP A 33 -16.10 4.73 -0.80
C TRP A 33 -17.40 5.48 -1.14
N GLU A 34 -18.53 5.17 -0.49
CA GLU A 34 -19.78 5.95 -0.58
C GLU A 34 -19.64 7.39 -0.11
N LEU A 35 -18.66 7.69 0.76
CA LEU A 35 -18.41 9.05 1.23
C LEU A 35 -17.62 9.87 0.19
N VAL A 36 -17.15 9.24 -0.88
CA VAL A 36 -16.27 9.84 -1.88
C VAL A 36 -17.01 10.01 -3.21
N ASP A 37 -17.04 11.23 -3.73
CA ASP A 37 -17.49 11.47 -5.11
C ASP A 37 -16.36 11.16 -6.09
N LEU A 38 -16.37 9.94 -6.64
CA LEU A 38 -15.33 9.42 -7.53
C LEU A 38 -15.06 10.30 -8.75
N LYS A 39 -16.02 11.11 -9.20
CA LYS A 39 -15.85 12.00 -10.37
C LYS A 39 -14.91 13.17 -10.10
N LYS A 40 -14.59 13.45 -8.84
CA LYS A 40 -13.69 14.54 -8.42
C LYS A 40 -12.23 14.11 -8.27
N TYR A 41 -11.91 12.84 -8.54
CA TYR A 41 -10.58 12.29 -8.35
C TYR A 41 -9.99 11.78 -9.67
N ALA A 42 -8.70 12.07 -9.88
CA ALA A 42 -7.94 11.56 -11.03
C ALA A 42 -7.47 10.10 -10.84
N SER A 43 -7.24 9.69 -9.59
CA SER A 43 -6.87 8.33 -9.21
C SER A 43 -7.46 7.97 -7.85
N MET A 44 -7.66 6.68 -7.61
CA MET A 44 -8.05 6.15 -6.31
C MET A 44 -6.87 5.45 -5.66
N ASN A 45 -6.82 5.45 -4.33
CA ASN A 45 -5.65 4.96 -3.59
C ASN A 45 -5.99 3.68 -2.83
N ILE A 46 -5.09 2.70 -2.88
CA ILE A 46 -5.11 1.48 -2.09
C ILE A 46 -3.76 1.35 -1.37
N GLN A 47 -3.75 0.77 -0.17
CA GLN A 47 -2.50 0.53 0.56
C GLN A 47 -2.40 -0.94 0.97
N TYR A 48 -1.44 -1.65 0.39
CA TYR A 48 -1.19 -3.06 0.67
C TYR A 48 -0.40 -3.24 1.97
N SER A 49 0.65 -2.46 2.18
CA SER A 49 1.61 -2.63 3.27
C SER A 49 1.95 -1.33 3.98
N ARG A 50 2.56 -1.46 5.16
CA ARG A 50 3.13 -0.36 5.95
C ARG A 50 4.44 -0.80 6.57
N GLY A 51 5.43 0.08 6.49
CA GLY A 51 6.76 -0.13 7.03
C GLY A 51 7.74 -0.48 5.93
N CYS A 52 8.99 -0.06 6.11
CA CYS A 52 10.05 -0.18 5.12
C CYS A 52 11.34 -0.66 5.80
N PRO A 53 12.06 -1.65 5.26
CA PRO A 53 13.29 -2.17 5.88
C PRO A 53 14.50 -1.25 5.71
N PHE A 54 14.41 -0.23 4.85
CA PHE A 54 15.48 0.75 4.63
C PHE A 54 15.50 1.83 5.69
N ASP A 55 16.63 2.52 5.78
CA ASP A 55 16.92 3.51 6.81
C ASP A 55 17.47 4.81 6.23
N CYS A 56 16.83 5.29 5.16
CA CYS A 56 17.20 6.56 4.56
C CYS A 56 17.08 7.67 5.61
N GLU A 57 18.16 8.42 5.85
CA GLU A 57 18.25 9.40 6.96
C GLU A 57 17.18 10.50 6.92
N PHE A 58 16.72 10.87 5.72
CA PHE A 58 15.68 11.86 5.49
C PHE A 58 14.25 11.29 5.61
N CYS A 59 14.10 9.97 5.72
CA CYS A 59 12.82 9.29 5.62
C CYS A 59 12.21 9.00 7.01
N ASN A 60 10.95 9.39 7.20
CA ASN A 60 10.24 9.19 8.47
C ASN A 60 9.44 7.87 8.54
N ILE A 61 9.47 7.05 7.49
CA ILE A 61 8.63 5.85 7.39
C ILE A 61 8.96 4.81 8.47
N THR A 62 10.24 4.62 8.80
CA THR A 62 10.64 3.70 9.88
C THR A 62 10.10 4.16 11.23
N VAL A 63 10.06 5.47 11.48
CA VAL A 63 9.49 6.09 12.69
C VAL A 63 7.96 5.94 12.71
N LEU A 64 7.28 6.14 11.59
CA LEU A 64 5.81 6.11 11.50
C LEU A 64 5.22 4.69 11.41
N TYR A 65 5.86 3.80 10.68
CA TYR A 65 5.31 2.48 10.34
C TYR A 65 6.16 1.29 10.77
N GLY A 66 7.39 1.54 11.20
CA GLY A 66 8.34 0.51 11.63
C GLY A 66 9.15 -0.06 10.47
N ARG A 67 10.17 -0.84 10.81
CA ARG A 67 11.12 -1.41 9.84
C ARG A 67 10.65 -2.71 9.18
N ILE A 68 9.65 -3.36 9.78
CA ILE A 68 9.12 -4.63 9.29
C ILE A 68 7.90 -4.31 8.43
N PRO A 69 7.92 -4.62 7.11
CA PRO A 69 6.75 -4.48 6.27
C PRO A 69 5.64 -5.39 6.76
N ARG A 70 4.53 -4.78 7.17
CA ARG A 70 3.30 -5.48 7.56
C ARG A 70 2.32 -5.33 6.42
N THR A 71 1.70 -6.43 6.01
CA THR A 71 0.98 -6.53 4.74
C THR A 71 -0.47 -6.96 4.98
N LYS A 72 -1.37 -6.48 4.13
CA LYS A 72 -2.73 -7.04 4.01
C LYS A 72 -2.66 -8.47 3.46
N GLU A 73 -3.75 -9.20 3.64
CA GLU A 73 -3.99 -10.44 2.88
C GLU A 73 -4.46 -10.13 1.46
N LYS A 74 -4.22 -11.06 0.54
CA LYS A 74 -4.59 -10.90 -0.88
C LYS A 74 -6.09 -10.65 -1.06
N GLU A 75 -6.93 -11.28 -0.23
CA GLU A 75 -8.39 -11.11 -0.23
C GLU A 75 -8.79 -9.66 0.11
N GLN A 76 -8.09 -9.00 1.03
CA GLN A 76 -8.35 -7.61 1.37
C GLN A 76 -8.02 -6.68 0.20
N VAL A 77 -6.89 -6.91 -0.48
CA VAL A 77 -6.48 -6.11 -1.65
C VAL A 77 -7.48 -6.27 -2.79
N VAL A 78 -7.88 -7.50 -3.09
CA VAL A 78 -8.88 -7.80 -4.13
C VAL A 78 -10.25 -7.20 -3.75
N ALA A 79 -10.66 -7.28 -2.48
CA ALA A 79 -11.91 -6.70 -2.02
C ALA A 79 -11.93 -5.17 -2.15
N GLU A 80 -10.81 -4.49 -1.89
CA GLU A 80 -10.69 -3.04 -2.10
C GLU A 80 -10.81 -2.67 -3.58
N MET A 81 -10.14 -3.41 -4.46
CA MET A 81 -10.26 -3.23 -5.92
C MET A 81 -11.70 -3.48 -6.41
N GLU A 82 -12.32 -4.58 -5.95
CA GLU A 82 -13.69 -4.92 -6.27
C GLU A 82 -14.67 -3.85 -5.79
N SER A 83 -14.48 -3.30 -4.58
CA SER A 83 -15.35 -2.25 -4.05
C SER A 83 -15.34 -0.98 -4.91
N LEU A 84 -14.18 -0.58 -5.43
CA LEU A 84 -14.06 0.54 -6.38
C LEU A 84 -14.71 0.21 -7.72
N TYR A 85 -14.51 -1.02 -8.22
CA TYR A 85 -15.12 -1.48 -9.46
C TYR A 85 -16.65 -1.46 -9.39
N LEU A 86 -17.24 -1.94 -8.30
CA LEU A 86 -18.69 -1.94 -8.09
C LEU A 86 -19.27 -0.52 -7.96
N ARG A 87 -18.47 0.44 -7.47
CA ARG A 87 -18.82 1.87 -7.43
C ARG A 87 -18.67 2.57 -8.78
N GLY A 88 -18.23 1.87 -9.83
CA GLY A 88 -18.11 2.39 -11.19
C GLY A 88 -16.76 3.04 -11.51
N TRP A 89 -15.79 3.01 -10.61
CA TRP A 89 -14.43 3.46 -10.93
C TRP A 89 -13.83 2.58 -12.05
N ARG A 90 -13.15 3.17 -13.02
CA ARG A 90 -12.43 2.46 -14.11
C ARG A 90 -11.08 3.14 -14.44
N GLY A 91 -10.61 4.00 -13.55
CA GLY A 91 -9.38 4.78 -13.75
C GLY A 91 -8.17 4.17 -13.05
N GLY A 92 -7.12 4.98 -12.89
CA GLY A 92 -5.88 4.58 -12.24
C GLY A 92 -6.05 4.29 -10.75
N LEU A 93 -5.35 3.26 -10.28
CA LEU A 93 -5.20 2.92 -8.87
C LEU A 93 -3.76 3.15 -8.44
N PHE A 94 -3.55 4.01 -7.44
CA PHE A 94 -2.24 4.22 -6.86
C PHE A 94 -2.07 3.38 -5.60
N PHE A 95 -1.10 2.48 -5.61
CA PHE A 95 -0.66 1.76 -4.41
C PHE A 95 0.27 2.67 -3.64
N VAL A 96 -0.24 3.26 -2.55
CA VAL A 96 0.45 4.27 -1.72
C VAL A 96 1.44 3.64 -0.74
N ASP A 97 1.99 2.49 -1.10
CA ASP A 97 2.97 1.79 -0.31
C ASP A 97 4.31 2.49 -0.48
N ASP A 98 4.94 2.92 0.63
CA ASP A 98 6.27 3.57 0.60
C ASP A 98 7.34 2.67 -0.04
N ASN A 99 7.12 1.35 0.02
CA ASN A 99 7.86 0.38 -0.75
C ASN A 99 7.01 -0.87 -1.01
N PHE A 100 6.29 -0.90 -2.14
CA PHE A 100 5.37 -1.99 -2.48
C PHE A 100 6.04 -3.37 -2.53
N ILE A 101 7.33 -3.40 -2.89
CA ILE A 101 8.13 -4.62 -3.00
C ILE A 101 8.81 -5.01 -1.68
N GLY A 102 8.50 -4.34 -0.57
CA GLY A 102 9.12 -4.57 0.75
C GLY A 102 8.98 -6.00 1.28
N ASN A 103 7.93 -6.73 0.89
CA ASN A 103 7.80 -8.17 1.14
C ASN A 103 7.54 -8.92 -0.19
N LYS A 104 8.59 -9.04 -1.01
CA LYS A 104 8.52 -9.66 -2.34
C LYS A 104 8.03 -11.11 -2.33
N ILE A 105 8.36 -11.89 -1.29
CA ILE A 105 7.99 -13.30 -1.23
C ILE A 105 6.47 -13.42 -1.17
N LYS A 106 5.83 -12.69 -0.24
CA LYS A 106 4.37 -12.66 -0.15
C LYS A 106 3.75 -12.01 -1.40
N LEU A 107 4.35 -10.92 -1.87
CA LEU A 107 3.88 -10.20 -3.06
C LEU A 107 3.79 -11.11 -4.30
N LYS A 108 4.87 -11.84 -4.61
CA LYS A 108 4.93 -12.77 -5.76
C LYS A 108 4.05 -14.00 -5.56
N LYS A 109 4.06 -14.60 -4.37
CA LYS A 109 3.33 -15.85 -4.14
C LYS A 109 1.82 -15.68 -4.02
N GLU A 110 1.35 -14.53 -3.56
CA GLU A 110 -0.04 -14.39 -3.13
C GLU A 110 -0.75 -13.20 -3.78
N VAL A 111 -0.17 -12.00 -3.67
CA VAL A 111 -0.88 -10.76 -3.97
C VAL A 111 -0.92 -10.46 -5.47
N LEU A 112 0.22 -10.51 -6.16
CA LEU A 112 0.25 -10.30 -7.62
C LEU A 112 -0.58 -11.35 -8.38
N PRO A 113 -0.50 -12.66 -8.08
CA PRO A 113 -1.38 -13.65 -8.71
C PRO A 113 -2.87 -13.35 -8.53
N ALA A 114 -3.29 -12.98 -7.32
CA ALA A 114 -4.69 -12.64 -7.04
C ALA A 114 -5.16 -11.39 -7.80
N ILE A 115 -4.30 -10.37 -7.89
CA ILE A 115 -4.57 -9.16 -8.68
C ILE A 115 -4.69 -9.51 -10.18
N ILE A 116 -3.80 -10.33 -10.72
CA ILE A 116 -3.80 -10.76 -12.12
C ILE A 116 -5.11 -11.49 -12.44
N GLU A 117 -5.46 -12.49 -11.63
CA GLU A 117 -6.69 -13.28 -11.81
C GLU A 117 -7.93 -12.40 -11.78
N TRP A 118 -8.00 -11.46 -10.82
CA TRP A 118 -9.12 -10.52 -10.73
C TRP A 118 -9.20 -9.62 -11.97
N MET A 119 -8.06 -9.10 -12.44
CA MET A 119 -7.99 -8.24 -13.62
C MET A 119 -8.46 -8.95 -14.88
N GLU A 120 -8.04 -10.20 -15.08
CA GLU A 120 -8.47 -11.01 -16.22
C GLU A 120 -9.98 -11.24 -16.20
N LYS A 121 -10.53 -11.64 -15.04
CA LYS A 121 -11.98 -11.82 -14.85
C LYS A 121 -12.79 -10.56 -15.13
N ARG A 122 -12.24 -9.38 -14.81
CA ARG A 122 -12.91 -8.08 -14.98
C ARG A 122 -12.57 -7.37 -16.30
N LYS A 123 -11.87 -8.03 -17.23
CA LYS A 123 -11.42 -7.46 -18.52
C LYS A 123 -10.54 -6.22 -18.36
N ARG A 124 -9.67 -6.26 -17.36
CA ARG A 124 -8.62 -5.26 -17.03
C ARG A 124 -9.15 -3.82 -16.90
N PRO A 125 -10.01 -3.54 -15.91
CA PRO A 125 -10.71 -2.26 -15.79
C PRO A 125 -9.87 -1.11 -15.19
N PHE A 126 -8.65 -1.39 -14.73
CA PHE A 126 -7.79 -0.44 -14.01
C PHE A 126 -6.38 -0.43 -14.59
N THR A 127 -5.73 0.74 -14.54
CA THR A 127 -4.27 0.85 -14.56
C THR A 127 -3.75 1.04 -13.13
N ARG A 128 -2.47 0.75 -12.89
CA ARG A 128 -1.89 0.87 -11.56
C ARG A 128 -0.55 1.58 -11.58
N SER A 129 -0.32 2.38 -10.54
CA SER A 129 0.98 2.94 -10.22
C SER A 129 1.36 2.63 -8.78
N THR A 130 2.66 2.70 -8.46
CA THR A 130 3.17 2.46 -7.10
C THR A 130 4.55 3.08 -6.92
N GLU A 131 5.02 3.12 -5.68
CA GLU A 131 6.41 3.44 -5.33
C GLU A 131 7.18 2.15 -5.02
N VAL A 132 8.43 2.08 -5.48
CA VAL A 132 9.35 0.95 -5.25
C VAL A 132 10.77 1.45 -5.06
N SER A 133 11.58 0.69 -4.33
CA SER A 133 13.03 0.91 -4.25
C SER A 133 13.74 0.39 -5.51
N ILE A 134 14.82 1.06 -5.93
CA ILE A 134 15.58 0.68 -7.14
C ILE A 134 16.25 -0.69 -7.01
N ASN A 135 16.65 -1.07 -5.79
CA ASN A 135 17.52 -2.21 -5.51
C ASN A 135 16.96 -3.59 -5.88
N ARG A 136 15.76 -3.67 -6.45
CA ARG A 136 15.12 -4.91 -6.88
C ARG A 136 14.48 -4.82 -8.26
N SER A 137 14.87 -3.83 -9.07
CA SER A 137 14.54 -3.77 -10.50
C SER A 137 15.03 -5.02 -11.25
N ASP A 138 16.05 -5.70 -10.73
CA ASP A 138 16.71 -6.83 -11.39
C ASP A 138 15.97 -8.17 -11.23
N ASP A 139 14.85 -8.20 -10.48
CA ASP A 139 13.97 -9.38 -10.38
C ASP A 139 13.02 -9.41 -11.58
N GLU A 140 13.48 -9.97 -12.70
CA GLU A 140 12.73 -9.99 -13.97
C GLU A 140 11.33 -10.62 -13.81
N GLU A 141 11.23 -11.72 -13.07
CA GLU A 141 9.95 -12.37 -12.79
C GLU A 141 8.98 -11.42 -12.07
N LEU A 142 9.46 -10.70 -11.04
CA LEU A 142 8.64 -9.69 -10.35
C LEU A 142 8.17 -8.60 -11.29
N MET A 143 9.05 -8.06 -12.15
CA MET A 143 8.69 -7.02 -13.12
C MET A 143 7.63 -7.52 -14.11
N GLN A 144 7.80 -8.72 -14.66
CA GLN A 144 6.80 -9.34 -15.55
C GLN A 144 5.45 -9.53 -14.85
N MET A 145 5.46 -9.95 -13.58
CA MET A 145 4.24 -10.09 -12.79
C MET A 145 3.57 -8.73 -12.52
N MET A 146 4.33 -7.67 -12.24
CA MET A 146 3.78 -6.32 -12.08
C MET A 146 3.11 -5.82 -13.37
N VAL A 147 3.72 -6.03 -14.54
CA VAL A 147 3.12 -5.68 -15.84
C VAL A 147 1.84 -6.49 -16.12
N LYS A 148 1.85 -7.81 -15.86
CA LYS A 148 0.64 -8.65 -15.97
C LYS A 148 -0.45 -8.18 -15.02
N ALA A 149 -0.05 -7.84 -13.80
CA ALA A 149 -0.86 -7.16 -12.81
C ALA A 149 -1.06 -5.69 -13.15
N GLY A 150 -0.99 -5.23 -14.41
CA GLY A 150 -1.42 -3.91 -14.88
C GLY A 150 -0.77 -2.69 -14.21
N PHE A 151 0.40 -2.85 -13.60
CA PHE A 151 1.23 -1.71 -13.20
C PHE A 151 1.88 -1.13 -14.47
N ASP A 152 1.56 0.12 -14.79
CA ASP A 152 2.07 0.83 -15.97
C ASP A 152 3.06 1.94 -15.61
N LYS A 153 3.13 2.32 -14.34
CA LYS A 153 4.06 3.33 -13.81
C LYS A 153 4.60 2.89 -12.46
N VAL A 154 5.89 3.11 -12.24
CA VAL A 154 6.51 2.99 -10.93
C VAL A 154 7.31 4.25 -10.64
N PHE A 155 7.21 4.75 -9.41
CA PHE A 155 8.08 5.79 -8.91
C PHE A 155 9.26 5.14 -8.19
N ILE A 156 10.47 5.60 -8.51
CA ILE A 156 11.72 5.08 -7.94
C ILE A 156 12.46 6.26 -7.33
N GLY A 157 12.71 6.17 -6.03
CA GLY A 157 13.58 7.10 -5.31
C GLY A 157 15.05 6.84 -5.65
N ILE A 158 15.60 7.59 -6.60
CA ILE A 158 17.05 7.63 -6.88
C ILE A 158 17.75 8.55 -5.87
N GLU A 159 17.04 9.58 -5.41
CA GLU A 159 17.42 10.58 -4.40
C GLU A 159 18.56 11.52 -4.79
N THR A 160 19.69 10.99 -5.23
CA THR A 160 20.86 11.78 -5.63
C THR A 160 21.70 11.04 -6.66
N PRO A 161 22.26 11.74 -7.67
CA PRO A 161 23.25 11.17 -8.58
C PRO A 161 24.67 11.12 -7.99
N ASN A 162 24.90 11.68 -6.78
CA ASN A 162 26.20 11.65 -6.12
C ASN A 162 26.37 10.35 -5.33
N GLU A 163 27.35 9.52 -5.70
CA GLU A 163 27.64 8.24 -5.04
C GLU A 163 28.01 8.39 -3.56
N GLU A 164 28.71 9.47 -3.17
CA GLU A 164 29.09 9.70 -1.77
C GLU A 164 27.86 9.86 -0.89
N SER A 165 26.86 10.61 -1.36
CA SER A 165 25.59 10.84 -0.64
C SER A 165 24.66 9.61 -0.63
N LEU A 166 24.93 8.58 -1.44
CA LEU A 166 24.18 7.30 -1.40
C LEU A 166 24.76 6.31 -0.39
N ALA A 167 26.00 6.52 0.05
CA ALA A 167 26.70 5.65 0.99
C ALA A 167 26.52 6.07 2.47
N GLU A 168 25.99 7.26 2.71
CA GLU A 168 25.59 7.79 4.02
C GLU A 168 24.33 7.09 4.57
#